data_AF-A0AA39ULN6-F1
#
_entry.id   AF-A0AA39ULN6-F1
#
_cell.length_a   1.000
_cell.length_b   1.000
_cell.length_c   1.000
_cell.angle_alpha   90.00
_cell.angle_beta   90.00
_cell.angle_gamma   90.00
#
_symmetry.space_group_name_H-M   'P 1'
#
loop_
_entity.id
_entity.type
_entity.pdbx_description
1 polymer ?
#
loop_
_entity_poly.entity_id
_entity_poly.type
_entity_poly.pdbx_seq_one_letter_code
_entity_poly.pdbx_strand_id
1 'polypeptide(L)'
;MINPPPSTGFYVSRVFVSSIYGGSSMQFMQKLTAFDIQCIWPTKDLNPLVVDSPGAPGLLFTSRPEIVGGTPWHVFCKRQVEKRTLWEYAGKYTMVVSGKIEAEQFAAQTETTKKRWGDYLVTRKEARVYVAMRARIALRKHGQPLDERRVCMEIEAVMGRAMEKPGDEEMTKQDKQKEKGKIKARVPLAVTAGDVIEAFCNDDEYINILRMDCIGYDHAFVRDMQKKLSQWQPKPKNTGKTKSTSVGKRKLPSRLEEEEEEEEEEGASSGAPRRRSSRQRKKSVRSWQLVNEEQDESVEVESVDERDDSDADSDY
;
A
#
# COMPACT_ATOMS: atom_id res chain seq x y z
N MET A 1 10.23 -19.23 -23.47
CA MET A 1 9.66 -18.23 -24.40
C MET A 1 8.15 -18.33 -24.36
N ILE A 2 7.43 -17.20 -24.33
CA ILE A 2 5.95 -17.19 -24.40
C ILE A 2 5.53 -17.52 -25.83
N ASN A 3 4.65 -18.50 -25.99
CA ASN A 3 4.05 -18.88 -27.27
C ASN A 3 2.52 -18.95 -27.11
N PRO A 4 1.72 -18.20 -27.87
CA PRO A 4 2.10 -17.21 -28.90
C PRO A 4 2.81 -15.97 -28.33
N PRO A 5 3.51 -15.18 -29.16
CA PRO A 5 4.19 -13.98 -28.68
C PRO A 5 3.21 -12.94 -28.12
N PRO A 6 3.61 -12.15 -27.10
CA PRO A 6 2.81 -11.04 -26.57
C PRO A 6 2.39 -10.04 -27.64
N SER A 7 1.22 -9.41 -27.48
CA SER A 7 0.77 -8.34 -28.37
C SER A 7 1.68 -7.11 -28.22
N THR A 8 2.45 -6.80 -29.25
CA THR A 8 3.34 -5.63 -29.27
C THR A 8 2.55 -4.33 -29.36
N GLY A 9 2.95 -3.32 -28.59
CA GLY A 9 2.43 -1.95 -28.72
C GLY A 9 1.01 -1.74 -28.17
N PHE A 10 0.50 -2.67 -27.36
CA PHE A 10 -0.79 -2.50 -26.69
C PHE A 10 -0.62 -1.92 -25.28
N TYR A 11 -1.20 -0.75 -25.05
CA TYR A 11 -1.09 -0.04 -23.79
C TYR A 11 -2.46 0.39 -23.26
N VAL A 12 -2.62 0.35 -21.94
CA VAL A 12 -3.85 0.72 -21.24
C VAL A 12 -3.59 1.80 -20.18
N SER A 13 -4.62 2.57 -19.85
CA SER A 13 -4.58 3.44 -18.67
C SER A 13 -5.08 2.70 -17.44
N ARG A 14 -4.58 3.03 -16.25
CA ARG A 14 -5.11 2.43 -15.00
C ARG A 14 -6.56 2.80 -14.76
N VAL A 15 -6.99 3.98 -15.22
CA VAL A 15 -8.38 4.43 -15.13
C VAL A 15 -9.28 3.50 -15.95
N PHE A 16 -8.91 3.21 -17.20
CA PHE A 16 -9.60 2.21 -18.03
C PHE A 16 -9.71 0.88 -17.30
N VAL A 17 -8.57 0.32 -16.88
CA VAL A 17 -8.55 -1.01 -16.23
C VAL A 17 -9.43 -1.02 -14.98
N SER A 18 -9.31 -0.02 -14.11
CA SER A 18 -10.14 0.08 -12.90
C SER A 18 -11.64 0.24 -13.19
N SER A 19 -12.00 0.96 -14.26
CA SER A 19 -13.39 1.21 -14.62
C SER A 19 -14.09 0.01 -15.25
N ILE A 20 -13.34 -0.83 -15.97
CA ILE A 20 -13.86 -1.98 -16.70
C ILE A 20 -13.77 -3.26 -15.87
N TYR A 21 -12.67 -3.45 -15.14
CA TYR A 21 -12.38 -4.69 -14.44
C TYR A 21 -12.49 -4.58 -12.91
N GLY A 22 -12.85 -3.40 -12.39
CA GLY A 22 -12.87 -3.10 -10.96
C GLY A 22 -11.48 -2.81 -10.39
N GLY A 23 -11.39 -2.66 -9.07
CA GLY A 23 -10.16 -2.30 -8.38
C GLY A 23 -9.90 -0.79 -8.31
N SER A 24 -8.63 -0.39 -8.27
CA SER A 24 -8.16 0.98 -8.05
C SER A 24 -7.18 1.45 -9.13
N SER A 25 -7.36 2.67 -9.62
CA SER A 25 -6.41 3.30 -10.55
C SER A 25 -5.10 3.75 -9.88
N MET A 26 -4.97 3.63 -8.55
CA MET A 26 -3.83 4.16 -7.78
C MET A 26 -3.04 3.08 -7.03
N GLN A 27 -3.69 2.01 -6.53
CA GLN A 27 -3.05 1.05 -5.63
C GLN A 27 -1.99 0.18 -6.32
N PHE A 28 -0.81 0.06 -5.73
CA PHE A 28 0.27 -0.79 -6.25
C PHE A 28 -0.17 -2.27 -6.42
N MET A 29 -0.86 -2.82 -5.43
CA MET A 29 -1.46 -4.16 -5.43
C MET A 29 -2.97 -4.05 -5.37
N GLN A 30 -3.66 -4.87 -6.15
CA GLN A 30 -5.12 -4.92 -6.13
C GLN A 30 -5.66 -6.21 -6.74
N LYS A 31 -6.94 -6.46 -6.49
CA LYS A 31 -7.73 -7.49 -7.18
C LYS A 31 -8.65 -6.82 -8.20
N LEU A 32 -8.63 -7.29 -9.44
CA LEU A 32 -9.56 -6.93 -10.49
C LEU A 32 -10.80 -7.83 -10.35
N THR A 33 -11.86 -7.28 -9.77
CA THR A 33 -13.04 -8.05 -9.33
C THR A 33 -13.78 -8.74 -10.47
N ALA A 34 -13.76 -8.18 -11.69
CA ALA A 34 -14.49 -8.76 -12.83
C ALA A 34 -13.94 -10.12 -13.29
N PHE A 35 -12.68 -10.42 -12.99
CA PHE A 35 -11.99 -11.65 -13.41
C PHE A 35 -11.37 -12.41 -12.23
N ASP A 36 -11.58 -11.91 -11.01
CA ASP A 36 -10.94 -12.43 -9.79
C ASP A 36 -9.39 -12.43 -9.82
N ILE A 37 -8.78 -11.58 -10.65
CA ILE A 37 -7.34 -11.56 -10.90
C ILE A 37 -6.61 -10.65 -9.90
N GLN A 38 -5.51 -11.13 -9.31
CA GLN A 38 -4.58 -10.29 -8.56
C GLN A 38 -3.55 -9.65 -9.48
N CYS A 39 -3.32 -8.34 -9.34
CA CYS A 39 -2.35 -7.62 -10.17
C CYS A 39 -1.48 -6.64 -9.39
N ILE A 40 -0.27 -6.42 -9.93
CA ILE A 40 0.69 -5.45 -9.44
C ILE A 40 1.11 -4.44 -10.51
N TRP A 41 1.43 -3.24 -10.06
CA TRP A 41 1.73 -2.07 -10.90
C TRP A 41 3.06 -1.44 -10.49
N PRO A 42 4.19 -2.17 -10.62
CA PRO A 42 5.48 -1.67 -10.19
C PRO A 42 5.95 -0.47 -11.01
N THR A 43 6.77 0.35 -10.38
CA THR A 43 7.38 1.53 -11.00
C THR A 43 8.88 1.49 -10.85
N LYS A 44 9.59 1.92 -11.91
CA LYS A 44 11.07 1.88 -11.98
C LYS A 44 11.78 2.80 -10.99
N ASP A 45 11.08 3.80 -10.45
CA ASP A 45 11.62 4.72 -9.45
C ASP A 45 11.75 4.09 -8.06
N LEU A 46 11.00 3.02 -7.77
CA LEU A 46 11.20 2.19 -6.57
C LEU A 46 11.88 0.86 -6.90
N ASN A 47 11.71 0.38 -8.14
CA ASN A 47 12.18 -0.94 -8.57
C ASN A 47 12.95 -0.81 -9.90
N PRO A 48 14.20 -0.33 -9.88
CA PRO A 48 14.97 -0.07 -11.11
C PRO A 48 15.14 -1.29 -12.00
N LEU A 49 15.20 -2.48 -11.39
CA LEU A 49 15.41 -3.77 -12.03
C LEU A 49 14.11 -4.56 -12.27
N VAL A 50 12.95 -3.90 -12.16
CA VAL A 50 11.67 -4.55 -12.45
C VAL A 50 11.53 -4.90 -13.94
N VAL A 51 10.71 -5.92 -14.21
CA VAL A 51 10.36 -6.40 -15.56
C VAL A 51 10.21 -5.25 -16.55
N ASP A 52 10.95 -5.32 -17.64
CA ASP A 52 11.07 -4.26 -18.62
C ASP A 52 10.38 -4.57 -19.94
N SER A 53 9.91 -5.79 -20.16
CA SER A 53 9.26 -6.26 -21.39
C SER A 53 8.37 -7.47 -21.09
N PRO A 54 7.30 -7.71 -21.87
CA PRO A 54 6.44 -8.87 -21.67
C PRO A 54 7.20 -10.20 -21.68
N GLY A 55 7.01 -11.00 -20.63
CA GLY A 55 7.67 -12.29 -20.43
C GLY A 55 9.09 -12.28 -19.90
N ALA A 56 9.74 -11.12 -19.82
CA ALA A 56 11.10 -11.04 -19.28
C ALA A 56 11.10 -11.25 -17.75
N PRO A 57 12.15 -11.86 -17.18
CA PRO A 57 12.32 -11.88 -15.74
C PRO A 57 12.60 -10.47 -15.20
N GLY A 58 12.52 -10.31 -13.88
CA GLY A 58 12.88 -9.06 -13.23
C GLY A 58 13.06 -9.23 -11.73
N LEU A 59 13.44 -8.13 -11.07
CA LEU A 59 13.52 -8.05 -9.61
C LEU A 59 12.53 -7.00 -9.09
N LEU A 60 11.80 -7.36 -8.03
CA LEU A 60 10.86 -6.49 -7.35
C LEU A 60 11.34 -6.27 -5.92
N PHE A 61 11.54 -5.01 -5.54
CA PHE A 61 11.96 -4.61 -4.21
C PHE A 61 10.73 -4.38 -3.35
N THR A 62 10.46 -5.30 -2.43
CA THR A 62 9.34 -5.19 -1.50
C THR A 62 9.41 -6.27 -0.42
N SER A 63 9.16 -5.88 0.83
CA SER A 63 9.03 -6.82 1.95
C SER A 63 7.58 -7.22 2.24
N ARG A 64 6.67 -7.04 1.27
CA ARG A 64 5.25 -7.39 1.38
C ARG A 64 5.07 -8.91 1.32
N PRO A 65 4.71 -9.59 2.42
CA PRO A 65 4.63 -11.05 2.42
C PRO A 65 3.49 -11.57 1.54
N GLU A 66 2.44 -10.78 1.31
CA GLU A 66 1.26 -11.20 0.54
C GLU A 66 1.56 -11.45 -0.94
N ILE A 67 2.71 -11.00 -1.43
CA ILE A 67 3.14 -11.21 -2.82
C ILE A 67 3.76 -12.60 -3.01
N VAL A 68 4.29 -13.20 -1.95
CA VAL A 68 5.10 -14.42 -2.01
C VAL A 68 4.21 -15.66 -1.85
N GLY A 69 4.51 -16.72 -2.60
CA GLY A 69 4.01 -18.08 -2.30
C GLY A 69 2.53 -18.35 -2.58
N GLY A 70 1.87 -17.58 -3.45
CA GLY A 70 0.45 -17.72 -3.75
C GLY A 70 0.11 -17.76 -5.24
N THR A 71 -1.12 -17.33 -5.57
CA THR A 71 -1.65 -17.21 -6.93
C THR A 71 -0.74 -16.34 -7.82
N PRO A 72 -0.56 -16.68 -9.11
CA PRO A 72 0.23 -15.86 -10.02
C PRO A 72 -0.27 -14.42 -10.09
N TRP A 73 0.68 -13.48 -10.08
CA TRP A 73 0.38 -12.06 -10.20
C TRP A 73 0.36 -11.63 -11.65
N HIS A 74 -0.70 -10.91 -12.04
CA HIS A 74 -0.74 -10.20 -13.32
C HIS A 74 0.07 -8.91 -13.19
N VAL A 75 1.16 -8.80 -13.94
CA VAL A 75 2.09 -7.68 -13.83
C VAL A 75 1.82 -6.68 -14.95
N PHE A 76 1.75 -5.39 -14.59
CA PHE A 76 1.71 -4.29 -15.54
C PHE A 76 2.96 -3.42 -15.41
N CYS A 77 3.60 -3.13 -16.54
CA CYS A 77 4.78 -2.29 -16.60
C CYS A 77 4.43 -0.89 -17.08
N LYS A 78 4.92 0.12 -16.37
CA LYS A 78 4.72 1.53 -16.73
C LYS A 78 5.48 1.85 -18.02
N ARG A 79 4.80 2.48 -18.97
CA ARG A 79 5.36 2.94 -20.25
C ARG A 79 5.11 4.42 -20.44
N GLN A 80 6.12 5.10 -20.96
CA GLN A 80 5.97 6.44 -21.47
C GLN A 80 5.73 6.34 -22.97
N VAL A 81 4.50 6.61 -23.39
CA VAL A 81 4.10 6.58 -24.80
C VAL A 81 3.72 8.00 -25.17
N GLU A 82 4.51 8.61 -26.04
CA GLU A 82 4.44 10.05 -26.32
C GLU A 82 4.49 10.87 -25.00
N LYS A 83 3.52 11.75 -24.77
CA LYS A 83 3.38 12.57 -23.56
C LYS A 83 2.48 11.93 -22.50
N ARG A 84 2.14 10.64 -22.62
CA ARG A 84 1.22 9.94 -21.70
C ARG A 84 1.92 8.79 -20.98
N THR A 85 1.61 8.66 -19.70
CA THR A 85 1.92 7.45 -18.94
C THR A 85 0.83 6.42 -19.17
N LEU A 86 1.19 5.31 -19.81
CA LEU A 86 0.34 4.15 -20.01
C LEU A 86 0.98 2.91 -19.40
N TRP A 87 0.30 1.78 -19.49
CA TRP A 87 0.72 0.53 -18.88
C TRP A 87 0.60 -0.61 -19.87
N GLU A 88 1.63 -1.43 -19.95
CA GLU A 88 1.68 -2.63 -20.76
C GLU A 88 1.48 -3.85 -19.86
N TYR A 89 0.65 -4.80 -20.28
CA TYR A 89 0.53 -6.07 -19.57
C TYR A 89 1.76 -6.93 -19.87
N ALA A 90 2.52 -7.27 -18.84
CA ALA A 90 3.79 -7.97 -18.96
C ALA A 90 3.67 -9.50 -18.84
N GLY A 91 2.55 -10.00 -18.32
CA GLY A 91 2.29 -11.44 -18.16
C GLY A 91 1.87 -11.84 -16.74
N LYS A 92 1.87 -13.16 -16.51
CA LYS A 92 1.62 -13.82 -15.23
C LYS A 92 2.95 -14.23 -14.61
N TYR A 93 3.15 -13.87 -13.35
CA TYR A 93 4.42 -14.07 -12.66
C TYR A 93 4.25 -14.76 -11.32
N THR A 94 5.18 -15.65 -11.00
CA THR A 94 5.43 -16.10 -9.63
C THR A 94 6.52 -15.25 -9.01
N MET A 95 6.46 -15.06 -7.69
CA MET A 95 7.39 -14.24 -6.94
C MET A 95 8.02 -15.07 -5.83
N VAL A 96 9.35 -15.10 -5.80
CA VAL A 96 10.11 -15.83 -4.78
C VAL A 96 11.10 -14.88 -4.12
N VAL A 97 11.24 -14.95 -2.79
CA VAL A 97 12.26 -14.18 -2.07
C VAL A 97 13.64 -14.69 -2.50
N SER A 98 14.43 -13.80 -3.08
CA SER A 98 15.78 -14.10 -3.56
C SER A 98 16.89 -13.50 -2.68
N GLY A 99 16.53 -12.65 -1.72
CA GLY A 99 17.46 -12.02 -0.80
C GLY A 99 16.92 -10.72 -0.21
N LYS A 100 17.82 -9.91 0.35
CA LYS A 100 17.57 -8.54 0.81
C LYS A 100 18.49 -7.58 0.07
N ILE A 101 18.07 -6.32 -0.11
CA ILE A 101 18.97 -5.25 -0.56
C ILE A 101 19.93 -4.96 0.59
N GLU A 102 21.22 -5.17 0.36
CA GLU A 102 22.25 -4.86 1.33
C GLU A 102 22.52 -3.36 1.41
N ALA A 103 23.13 -2.90 2.51
CA ALA A 103 23.45 -1.50 2.73
C ALA A 103 24.23 -0.87 1.57
N GLU A 104 25.29 -1.52 1.10
CA GLU A 104 26.10 -1.03 -0.01
C GLU A 104 25.29 -0.95 -1.31
N GLN A 105 24.44 -1.95 -1.56
CA GLN A 105 23.58 -2.00 -2.74
C GLN A 105 22.51 -0.91 -2.71
N PHE A 106 21.96 -0.60 -1.54
CA PHE A 106 21.01 0.49 -1.36
C PHE A 106 21.70 1.85 -1.49
N ALA A 107 22.87 2.02 -0.87
CA ALA A 107 23.67 3.24 -0.94
C ALA A 107 24.06 3.58 -2.39
N ALA A 108 24.38 2.57 -3.20
CA ALA A 108 24.69 2.67 -4.62
C ALA A 108 23.49 3.02 -5.52
N GLN A 109 22.26 2.97 -5.01
CA GLN A 109 21.09 3.42 -5.77
C GLN A 109 21.15 4.93 -6.03
N THR A 110 20.47 5.37 -7.09
CA THR A 110 20.34 6.80 -7.39
C THR A 110 19.63 7.56 -6.27
N GLU A 111 19.98 8.83 -6.05
CA GLU A 111 19.31 9.69 -5.06
C GLU A 111 17.79 9.76 -5.25
N THR A 112 17.33 9.72 -6.51
CA THR A 112 15.90 9.68 -6.81
C THR A 112 15.24 8.42 -6.25
N THR A 113 15.88 7.25 -6.40
CA THR A 113 15.36 5.98 -5.91
C THR A 113 15.35 5.94 -4.38
N LYS A 114 16.46 6.37 -3.74
CA LYS A 114 16.57 6.45 -2.28
C LYS A 114 15.50 7.37 -1.69
N LYS A 115 15.35 8.58 -2.24
CA LYS A 115 14.29 9.52 -1.83
C LYS A 115 12.89 8.95 -2.01
N ARG A 116 12.62 8.30 -3.15
CA ARG A 116 11.31 7.66 -3.40
C ARG A 116 11.00 6.58 -2.37
N TRP A 117 11.96 5.75 -1.99
CA TRP A 117 11.79 4.77 -0.93
C TRP A 117 11.54 5.41 0.44
N GLY A 118 12.34 6.41 0.82
CA GLY A 118 12.14 7.17 2.05
C GLY A 118 10.74 7.78 2.14
N ASP A 119 10.33 8.52 1.10
CA ASP A 119 9.00 9.13 1.01
C ASP A 119 7.88 8.07 1.04
N TYR A 120 8.05 6.98 0.29
CA TYR A 120 7.07 5.90 0.22
C TYR A 120 6.86 5.25 1.59
N LEU A 121 7.94 4.92 2.28
CA LEU A 121 7.84 4.25 3.58
C LEU A 121 7.27 5.17 4.65
N VAL A 122 7.62 6.46 4.68
CA VAL A 122 7.07 7.43 5.64
C VAL A 122 5.59 7.74 5.41
N THR A 123 5.12 7.67 4.16
CA THR A 123 3.71 8.01 3.84
C THR A 123 2.74 6.83 3.95
N ARG A 124 3.18 5.60 3.70
CA ARG A 124 2.30 4.42 3.68
C ARG A 124 2.07 3.86 5.08
N LYS A 125 0.82 3.71 5.50
CA LYS A 125 0.43 3.17 6.82
C LYS A 125 -0.34 1.86 6.74
N GLU A 126 -0.65 1.43 5.52
CA GLU A 126 -1.51 0.29 5.26
C GLU A 126 -0.76 -1.05 5.36
N ALA A 127 0.53 -1.05 5.01
CA ALA A 127 1.36 -2.25 5.06
C ALA A 127 2.05 -2.37 6.41
N ARG A 128 1.63 -3.35 7.22
CA ARG A 128 2.17 -3.59 8.57
C ARG A 128 3.69 -3.72 8.60
N VAL A 129 4.27 -4.44 7.63
CA VAL A 129 5.73 -4.63 7.52
C VAL A 129 6.49 -3.30 7.43
N TYR A 130 5.99 -2.33 6.67
CA TYR A 130 6.62 -1.02 6.54
C TYR A 130 6.39 -0.13 7.76
N VAL A 131 5.25 -0.29 8.43
CA VAL A 131 5.04 0.35 9.75
C VAL A 131 6.02 -0.21 10.78
N ALA A 132 6.25 -1.52 10.78
CA ALA A 132 7.21 -2.17 11.68
C ALA A 132 8.65 -1.70 11.44
N MET A 133 9.08 -1.57 10.18
CA MET A 133 10.38 -0.97 9.84
C MET A 133 10.52 0.44 10.42
N ARG A 134 9.54 1.32 10.18
CA ARG A 134 9.56 2.67 10.75
C ARG A 134 9.55 2.68 12.27
N ALA A 135 8.80 1.79 12.91
CA ALA A 135 8.77 1.68 14.36
C ALA A 135 10.17 1.38 14.92
N ARG A 136 10.88 0.41 14.32
CA ARG A 136 12.27 0.10 14.70
C ARG A 136 13.23 1.26 14.46
N ILE A 137 13.13 1.93 13.31
CA ILE A 137 13.92 3.15 13.00
C ILE A 137 13.66 4.23 14.04
N ALA A 138 12.39 4.47 14.40
CA ALA A 138 12.01 5.47 15.38
C ALA A 138 12.60 5.14 16.77
N LEU A 139 12.49 3.90 17.21
CA LEU A 139 13.03 3.49 18.50
C LEU A 139 14.54 3.70 18.57
N ARG A 140 15.29 3.28 17.53
CA ARG A 140 16.74 3.53 17.43
C ARG A 140 17.08 5.01 17.48
N LYS A 141 16.43 5.82 16.63
CA LYS A 141 16.64 7.27 16.54
C LYS A 141 16.42 7.99 17.87
N HIS A 142 15.45 7.55 18.66
CA HIS A 142 15.09 8.16 19.94
C HIS A 142 15.74 7.46 21.15
N GLY A 143 16.77 6.65 20.93
CA GLY A 143 17.53 5.97 21.99
C GLY A 143 16.69 5.03 22.84
N GLN A 144 15.58 4.52 22.30
CA GLN A 144 14.72 3.56 22.99
C GLN A 144 15.24 2.13 22.77
N PRO A 145 15.07 1.24 23.75
CA PRO A 145 15.38 -0.18 23.57
C PRO A 145 14.62 -0.78 22.39
N LEU A 146 15.30 -1.62 21.62
CA LEU A 146 14.72 -2.32 20.47
C LEU A 146 14.21 -3.70 20.91
N ASP A 147 13.12 -3.71 21.67
CA ASP A 147 12.41 -4.93 22.06
C ASP A 147 11.07 -5.06 21.30
N GLU A 148 10.61 -6.30 21.12
CA GLU A 148 9.43 -6.60 20.30
C GLU A 148 8.15 -5.98 20.87
N ARG A 149 8.03 -5.90 22.20
CA ARG A 149 6.89 -5.24 22.86
C ARG A 149 6.82 -3.76 22.48
N ARG A 150 7.94 -3.03 22.54
CA ARG A 150 8.01 -1.62 22.13
C ARG A 150 7.74 -1.42 20.65
N VAL A 151 8.25 -2.32 19.80
CA VAL A 151 7.95 -2.29 18.36
C VAL A 151 6.43 -2.42 18.15
N CYS A 152 5.77 -3.39 18.78
CA CYS A 152 4.31 -3.54 18.70
C CYS A 152 3.55 -2.32 19.24
N MET A 153 4.00 -1.73 20.35
CA MET A 153 3.40 -0.49 20.89
C MET A 153 3.53 0.67 19.89
N GLU A 154 4.66 0.78 19.18
CA GLU A 154 4.89 1.81 18.17
C GLU A 154 4.08 1.59 16.91
N ILE A 155 3.97 0.36 16.44
CA ILE A 155 3.07 0.00 15.34
C ILE A 155 1.62 0.34 15.71
N GLU A 156 1.16 -0.01 16.93
CA GLU A 156 -0.19 0.32 17.41
C GLU A 156 -0.43 1.83 17.46
N ALA A 157 0.55 2.62 17.92
CA ALA A 157 0.45 4.08 17.94
C ALA A 157 0.32 4.66 16.53
N VAL A 158 1.08 4.15 15.56
CA VAL A 158 1.05 4.62 14.16
C VAL A 158 -0.24 4.22 13.44
N MET A 159 -0.71 2.97 13.62
CA MET A 159 -1.88 2.44 12.92
C MET A 159 -3.21 2.73 13.62
N GLY A 160 -3.19 3.02 14.92
CA GLY A 160 -4.38 3.16 15.77
C GLY A 160 -5.15 1.86 16.00
N ARG A 161 -4.55 0.70 15.67
CA ARG A 161 -5.14 -0.64 15.79
C ARG A 161 -4.38 -1.45 16.83
N ALA A 162 -5.13 -2.15 17.68
CA ALA A 162 -4.55 -2.98 18.72
C ALA A 162 -3.74 -4.12 18.11
N MET A 163 -2.63 -4.45 18.78
CA MET A 163 -1.79 -5.60 18.48
C MET A 163 -1.58 -6.40 19.75
N GLU A 164 -1.51 -7.71 19.60
CA GLU A 164 -0.97 -8.62 20.62
C GLU A 164 0.50 -8.30 20.82
N LYS A 165 0.90 -8.21 22.09
CA LYS A 165 2.27 -7.91 22.50
C LYS A 165 2.78 -9.08 23.33
N PRO A 166 4.08 -9.38 23.26
CA PRO A 166 4.70 -10.35 24.16
C PRO A 166 4.45 -9.98 25.63
N GLY A 167 4.00 -10.95 26.42
CA GLY A 167 3.66 -10.78 27.84
C GLY A 167 2.25 -10.23 28.08
N ASP A 168 1.44 -10.05 27.03
CA ASP A 168 0.02 -9.76 27.21
C ASP A 168 -0.68 -10.96 27.87
N GLU A 169 -0.22 -12.20 27.72
CA GLU A 169 -0.88 -13.40 28.28
C GLU A 169 -1.05 -13.32 29.80
N GLU A 170 -0.06 -12.75 30.48
CA GLU A 170 -0.02 -12.63 31.94
C GLU A 170 -0.78 -11.39 32.46
N MET A 171 -1.19 -10.49 31.57
CA MET A 171 -1.86 -9.24 31.94
C MET A 171 -3.37 -9.40 32.12
N THR A 172 -3.92 -8.73 33.12
CA THR A 172 -5.37 -8.66 33.30
C THR A 172 -6.04 -7.89 32.16
N LYS A 173 -7.32 -8.16 31.89
CA LYS A 173 -8.11 -7.41 30.88
C LYS A 173 -8.12 -5.90 31.16
N GLN A 174 -8.15 -5.51 32.43
CA GLN A 174 -8.17 -4.10 32.85
C GLN A 174 -6.84 -3.42 32.53
N ASP A 175 -5.71 -4.09 32.78
CA ASP A 175 -4.39 -3.53 32.50
C ASP A 175 -4.13 -3.38 30.99
N LYS A 176 -4.54 -4.38 30.19
CA LYS A 176 -4.48 -4.29 28.72
C LYS A 176 -5.24 -3.08 28.20
N GLN A 177 -6.46 -2.85 28.72
CA GLN A 177 -7.28 -1.73 28.30
C GLN A 177 -6.66 -0.38 28.70
N LYS A 178 -6.06 -0.29 29.91
CA LYS A 178 -5.38 0.90 30.39
C LYS A 178 -4.13 1.21 29.54
N GLU A 179 -3.32 0.20 29.23
CA GLU A 179 -2.14 0.35 28.39
C GLU A 179 -2.51 0.78 26.96
N LYS A 180 -3.52 0.14 26.37
CA LYS A 180 -4.08 0.54 25.07
C LYS A 180 -4.54 1.99 25.04
N GLY A 181 -5.18 2.45 26.12
CA GLY A 181 -5.56 3.86 26.29
C GLY A 181 -4.35 4.80 26.26
N LYS A 182 -3.27 4.45 26.97
CA LYS A 182 -2.02 5.22 26.98
C LYS A 182 -1.35 5.24 25.61
N ILE A 183 -1.29 4.10 24.91
CA ILE A 183 -0.69 4.01 23.57
C ILE A 183 -1.47 4.85 22.56
N LYS A 184 -2.80 4.83 22.60
CA LYS A 184 -3.63 5.65 21.70
C LYS A 184 -3.55 7.15 21.98
N ALA A 185 -3.25 7.53 23.23
CA ALA A 185 -3.12 8.93 23.63
C ALA A 185 -1.76 9.54 23.27
N ARG A 186 -0.72 8.70 23.08
CA ARG A 186 0.62 9.19 22.78
C ARG A 186 0.78 9.55 21.31
N VAL A 187 1.65 10.52 21.04
CA VAL A 187 2.10 10.83 19.68
C VAL A 187 3.13 9.77 19.27
N PRO A 188 2.99 9.14 18.08
CA PRO A 188 4.01 8.24 17.56
C PRO A 188 5.36 8.94 17.41
N LEU A 189 6.45 8.18 17.54
CA LEU A 189 7.79 8.72 17.37
C LEU A 189 7.99 9.17 15.92
N ALA A 190 8.54 10.37 15.75
CA ALA A 190 8.73 10.97 14.44
C ALA A 190 9.86 10.28 13.67
N VAL A 191 9.59 9.94 12.41
CA VAL A 191 10.54 9.38 11.43
C VAL A 191 10.37 10.14 10.12
N THR A 192 11.50 10.57 9.56
CA THR A 192 11.60 11.30 8.30
C THR A 192 12.09 10.37 7.17
N ALA A 193 12.00 10.82 5.93
CA ALA A 193 12.52 10.07 4.79
C ALA A 193 14.05 9.90 4.87
N GLY A 194 14.75 10.89 5.42
CA GLY A 194 16.21 10.82 5.66
C GLY A 194 16.57 9.71 6.64
N ASP A 195 15.85 9.59 7.75
CA ASP A 195 16.08 8.53 8.75
C ASP A 195 15.90 7.12 8.14
N VAL A 196 14.95 6.97 7.21
CA VAL A 196 14.74 5.70 6.49
C VAL A 196 15.89 5.39 5.55
N ILE A 197 16.36 6.39 4.80
CA ILE A 197 17.49 6.23 3.87
C ILE A 197 18.76 5.87 4.65
N GLU A 198 19.05 6.58 5.73
CA GLU A 198 20.20 6.33 6.59
C GLU A 198 20.15 4.91 7.18
N ALA A 199 18.99 4.50 7.72
CA ALA A 199 18.83 3.14 8.24
C ALA A 199 19.09 2.04 7.20
N PHE A 200 18.69 2.25 5.94
CA PHE A 200 19.01 1.30 4.87
C PHE A 200 20.48 1.35 4.45
N CYS A 201 21.10 2.53 4.40
CA CYS A 201 22.54 2.67 4.10
C CYS A 201 23.44 2.08 5.20
N ASN A 202 22.93 1.91 6.42
CA ASN A 202 23.68 1.39 7.57
C ASN A 202 23.35 -0.08 7.92
N ASP A 203 22.54 -0.77 7.11
CA ASP A 203 22.01 -2.15 7.36
C ASP A 203 21.17 -2.29 8.65
N ASP A 204 20.67 -1.19 9.22
CA ASP A 204 19.73 -1.20 10.36
C ASP A 204 18.35 -1.74 9.96
N GLU A 205 17.98 -1.54 8.69
CA GLU A 205 16.79 -2.06 8.05
C GLU A 205 17.09 -2.44 6.59
N TYR A 206 16.23 -3.23 5.98
CA TYR A 206 16.37 -3.65 4.59
C TYR A 206 15.02 -3.87 3.91
N ILE A 207 15.04 -3.94 2.58
CA ILE A 207 13.89 -4.36 1.77
C ILE A 207 14.23 -5.68 1.08
N ASN A 208 13.28 -6.61 1.03
CA ASN A 208 13.47 -7.88 0.36
C ASN A 208 13.52 -7.69 -1.16
N ILE A 209 14.32 -8.53 -1.81
CA ILE A 209 14.37 -8.69 -3.25
C ILE A 209 13.55 -9.92 -3.61
N LEU A 210 12.49 -9.72 -4.40
CA LEU A 210 11.72 -10.80 -5.02
C LEU A 210 12.21 -11.02 -6.44
N ARG A 211 12.56 -12.26 -6.79
CA ARG A 211 12.75 -12.66 -8.18
C ARG A 211 11.37 -12.88 -8.82
N MET A 212 11.18 -12.26 -9.99
CA MET A 212 9.97 -12.36 -10.78
C MET A 212 10.20 -13.33 -11.93
N ASP A 213 9.52 -14.47 -11.90
CA ASP A 213 9.61 -15.49 -12.95
C ASP A 213 8.30 -15.49 -13.75
N CYS A 214 8.38 -15.25 -15.06
CA CYS A 214 7.20 -15.29 -15.93
C CYS A 214 6.79 -16.74 -16.18
N ILE A 215 5.55 -17.07 -15.81
CA ILE A 215 4.98 -18.41 -15.99
C ILE A 215 3.95 -18.48 -17.11
N GLY A 216 3.65 -17.35 -17.75
CA GLY A 216 2.76 -17.33 -18.91
C GLY A 216 2.22 -15.95 -19.22
N TYR A 217 1.39 -15.90 -20.27
CA TYR A 217 0.78 -14.66 -20.75
C TYR A 217 -0.69 -14.90 -21.05
N ASP A 218 -1.57 -14.10 -20.46
CA ASP A 218 -2.99 -14.24 -20.66
C ASP A 218 -3.47 -13.50 -21.91
N HIS A 219 -3.40 -14.18 -23.06
CA HIS A 219 -3.85 -13.61 -24.33
C HIS A 219 -5.37 -13.38 -24.37
N ALA A 220 -6.17 -14.16 -23.65
CA ALA A 220 -7.61 -13.97 -23.61
C ALA A 220 -7.96 -12.66 -22.89
N PHE A 221 -7.32 -12.42 -21.75
CA PHE A 221 -7.45 -11.18 -21.01
C PHE A 221 -6.99 -9.96 -21.83
N VAL A 222 -5.87 -10.06 -22.55
CA VAL A 222 -5.39 -8.97 -23.42
C VAL A 222 -6.35 -8.68 -24.57
N ARG A 223 -6.87 -9.71 -25.24
CA ARG A 223 -7.88 -9.54 -26.31
C ARG A 223 -9.15 -8.88 -25.78
N ASP A 224 -9.60 -9.26 -24.59
CA ASP A 224 -10.76 -8.63 -23.95
C ASP A 224 -10.48 -7.15 -23.62
N MET A 225 -9.28 -6.82 -23.11
CA MET A 225 -8.85 -5.44 -22.93
C MET A 225 -8.83 -4.64 -24.23
N GLN A 226 -8.30 -5.20 -25.32
CA GLN A 226 -8.28 -4.55 -26.63
C GLN A 226 -9.70 -4.25 -27.13
N LYS A 227 -10.59 -5.25 -27.06
CA LYS A 227 -11.99 -5.11 -27.48
C LYS A 227 -12.75 -4.06 -26.66
N LYS A 228 -12.57 -4.04 -25.34
CA LYS A 228 -13.27 -3.09 -24.46
C LYS A 228 -12.68 -1.69 -24.53
N LEU A 229 -11.37 -1.56 -24.77
CA LEU A 229 -10.72 -0.25 -24.89
C LEU A 229 -11.21 0.54 -26.10
N SER A 230 -11.47 -0.12 -27.24
CA SER A 230 -11.98 0.55 -28.44
C SER A 230 -13.39 1.12 -28.25
N GLN A 231 -14.16 0.57 -27.31
CA GLN A 231 -15.52 1.01 -26.97
C GLN A 231 -15.55 1.98 -25.77
N TRP A 232 -14.43 2.14 -25.08
CA TRP A 232 -14.39 2.86 -23.81
C TRP A 232 -14.26 4.37 -24.02
N GLN A 233 -15.24 5.10 -23.52
CA GLN A 233 -15.22 6.55 -23.40
C GLN A 233 -14.89 6.92 -21.95
N PRO A 234 -13.83 7.71 -21.69
CA PRO A 234 -13.55 8.17 -20.34
C PRO A 234 -14.72 9.00 -19.82
N LYS A 235 -15.20 8.71 -18.60
CA LYS A 235 -16.25 9.52 -17.98
C LYS A 235 -15.80 10.97 -17.92
N PRO A 236 -16.62 11.94 -18.34
CA PRO A 236 -16.27 13.34 -18.25
C PRO A 236 -15.96 13.68 -16.79
N LYS A 237 -14.82 14.34 -16.55
CA LYS A 237 -14.52 14.89 -15.23
C LYS A 237 -15.59 15.93 -14.94
N ASN A 238 -16.50 15.66 -14.02
CA ASN A 238 -17.43 16.68 -13.53
C ASN A 238 -16.59 17.78 -12.87
N THR A 239 -16.25 18.82 -13.64
CA THR A 239 -15.78 20.10 -13.13
C THR A 239 -16.97 20.78 -12.48
N GLY A 240 -17.27 20.35 -11.26
CA GLY A 240 -18.27 21.00 -10.42
C GLY A 240 -17.83 22.45 -10.19
N LYS A 241 -18.31 23.36 -11.04
CA LYS A 241 -18.53 24.75 -10.69
C LYS A 241 -19.52 24.73 -9.53
N THR A 242 -19.01 24.80 -8.31
CA THR A 242 -19.78 25.29 -7.17
C THR A 242 -20.21 26.72 -7.49
N LYS A 243 -21.38 26.87 -8.14
CA LYS A 243 -22.10 28.15 -8.18
C LYS A 243 -22.58 28.40 -6.76
N SER A 244 -21.77 29.09 -5.96
CA SER A 244 -22.24 29.75 -4.75
C SER A 244 -23.19 30.87 -5.19
N THR A 245 -24.48 30.66 -5.00
CA THR A 245 -25.46 31.72 -4.92
C THR A 245 -25.14 32.59 -3.70
N SER A 246 -24.49 33.73 -3.89
CA SER A 246 -24.47 34.81 -2.92
C SER A 246 -25.18 36.03 -3.50
N VAL A 247 -26.43 36.16 -3.09
CA VAL A 247 -27.24 37.37 -3.18
C VAL A 247 -26.61 38.44 -2.29
N GLY A 248 -26.37 39.62 -2.88
CA GLY A 248 -26.40 40.92 -2.19
C GLY A 248 -25.08 41.45 -1.62
N LYS A 249 -24.49 42.45 -2.28
CA LYS A 249 -24.67 43.89 -1.97
C LYS A 249 -23.60 44.77 -2.65
N ARG A 250 -24.11 45.76 -3.39
CA ARG A 250 -23.68 47.18 -3.55
C ARG A 250 -22.29 47.52 -4.15
N LYS A 251 -22.40 48.16 -5.33
CA LYS A 251 -21.66 49.32 -5.91
C LYS A 251 -20.47 49.92 -5.15
N LEU A 252 -19.30 49.89 -5.82
CA LEU A 252 -18.37 50.97 -6.30
C LEU A 252 -18.05 52.21 -5.42
N PRO A 253 -16.94 52.97 -5.65
CA PRO A 253 -15.93 52.87 -6.74
C PRO A 253 -14.42 53.07 -6.35
N SER A 254 -13.56 52.72 -7.32
CA SER A 254 -12.22 53.23 -7.72
C SER A 254 -11.37 54.15 -6.81
N ARG A 255 -10.06 53.87 -6.75
CA ARG A 255 -8.98 54.86 -7.02
C ARG A 255 -7.64 54.18 -7.30
N LEU A 256 -6.93 54.75 -8.28
CA LEU A 256 -5.61 54.40 -8.85
C LEU A 256 -4.44 54.83 -7.97
N GLU A 257 -3.28 54.17 -8.21
CA GLU A 257 -1.87 54.68 -8.18
C GLU A 257 -1.36 55.22 -6.82
N GLU A 258 -0.09 55.12 -6.37
CA GLU A 258 1.24 54.89 -6.96
C GLU A 258 2.26 54.75 -5.77
N GLU A 259 3.48 54.25 -6.05
CA GLU A 259 4.81 54.54 -5.42
C GLU A 259 5.13 54.07 -3.96
N GLU A 260 6.16 53.24 -3.73
CA GLU A 260 7.60 53.54 -3.38
C GLU A 260 7.72 54.21 -1.99
N GLU A 261 8.56 53.84 -1.00
CA GLU A 261 9.95 53.34 -0.88
C GLU A 261 10.18 52.89 0.61
N GLU A 262 11.25 52.10 0.86
CA GLU A 262 12.21 52.07 2.02
C GLU A 262 11.70 52.15 3.48
N GLU A 263 12.33 51.67 4.56
CA GLU A 263 13.55 50.94 4.96
C GLU A 263 13.33 50.52 6.46
N GLU A 264 14.15 49.59 7.00
CA GLU A 264 14.64 49.47 8.40
C GLU A 264 13.69 49.65 9.63
N GLU A 265 13.87 49.12 10.84
CA GLU A 265 14.60 48.05 11.51
C GLU A 265 13.88 47.88 12.88
N GLU A 266 14.16 46.78 13.58
CA GLU A 266 14.12 46.53 15.04
C GLU A 266 13.18 47.31 16.00
N GLY A 267 12.47 46.57 16.87
CA GLY A 267 11.99 47.16 18.13
C GLY A 267 10.87 46.44 18.88
N ALA A 268 11.19 45.31 19.51
CA ALA A 268 10.69 44.81 20.79
C ALA A 268 9.22 45.01 21.27
N SER A 269 8.67 43.87 21.74
CA SER A 269 7.92 43.71 23.00
C SER A 269 6.38 43.82 23.01
N SER A 270 5.78 42.66 23.33
CA SER A 270 4.79 42.43 24.40
C SER A 270 3.41 41.91 23.99
N GLY A 271 2.94 40.92 24.77
CA GLY A 271 1.52 40.78 25.13
C GLY A 271 0.65 39.81 24.31
N ALA A 272 0.56 38.55 24.75
CA ALA A 272 -0.54 37.63 24.42
C ALA A 272 -1.91 38.19 24.93
N PRO A 273 -3.12 37.77 24.44
CA PRO A 273 -3.54 36.36 24.51
C PRO A 273 -4.45 35.81 23.36
N ARG A 274 -4.44 34.48 23.34
CA ARG A 274 -5.33 33.52 22.69
C ARG A 274 -6.82 33.92 22.56
N ARG A 275 -7.38 33.73 21.36
CA ARG A 275 -8.80 33.35 21.15
C ARG A 275 -8.91 32.11 20.26
N ARG A 276 -9.04 30.94 20.90
CA ARG A 276 -9.43 29.67 20.28
C ARG A 276 -10.92 29.74 19.90
N SER A 277 -11.26 29.69 18.62
CA SER A 277 -12.63 29.41 18.19
C SER A 277 -12.85 27.91 18.08
N SER A 278 -13.83 27.43 18.83
CA SER A 278 -14.28 26.04 18.90
C SER A 278 -15.22 25.74 17.74
N ARG A 279 -14.72 25.08 16.69
CA ARG A 279 -15.60 24.51 15.66
C ARG A 279 -15.98 23.08 16.04
N GLN A 280 -17.11 22.97 16.75
CA GLN A 280 -17.82 21.72 16.98
C GLN A 280 -18.20 21.10 15.63
N ARG A 281 -17.61 19.94 15.33
CA ARG A 281 -17.99 19.13 14.16
C ARG A 281 -18.96 18.05 14.64
N LYS A 282 -20.26 18.27 14.40
CA LYS A 282 -21.32 17.27 14.60
C LYS A 282 -20.97 16.01 13.79
N LYS A 283 -20.73 14.89 14.47
CA LYS A 283 -20.62 13.56 13.84
C LYS A 283 -22.03 13.00 13.68
N SER A 284 -22.43 12.84 12.43
CA SER A 284 -23.57 12.01 12.03
C SER A 284 -23.19 10.55 12.25
N VAL A 285 -23.89 9.89 13.16
CA VAL A 285 -23.79 8.45 13.42
C VAL A 285 -24.69 7.77 12.41
N ARG A 286 -24.11 7.01 11.47
CA ARG A 286 -24.88 6.05 10.68
C ARG A 286 -24.50 4.65 11.14
N SER A 287 -25.46 4.07 11.84
CA SER A 287 -25.52 2.70 12.35
C SER A 287 -25.28 1.70 11.22
N TRP A 288 -24.36 0.77 11.42
CA TRP A 288 -24.26 -0.48 10.67
C TRP A 288 -24.70 -1.59 11.63
N GLN A 289 -25.92 -2.06 11.45
CA GLN A 289 -26.42 -3.26 12.12
C GLN A 289 -25.87 -4.49 11.42
N LEU A 290 -25.44 -5.40 12.28
CA LEU A 290 -24.97 -6.75 12.03
C LEU A 290 -26.08 -7.60 11.41
N VAL A 291 -25.71 -8.45 10.45
CA VAL A 291 -26.36 -9.75 10.25
C VAL A 291 -25.23 -10.76 10.32
N ASN A 292 -25.16 -11.45 11.47
CA ASN A 292 -24.52 -12.74 11.60
C ASN A 292 -25.60 -13.75 11.20
N GLU A 293 -25.30 -14.62 10.25
CA GLU A 293 -26.07 -15.83 10.01
C GLU A 293 -25.11 -17.00 10.23
N GLU A 294 -25.38 -17.69 11.33
CA GLU A 294 -24.80 -18.97 11.71
C GLU A 294 -25.28 -20.04 10.72
N GLN A 295 -24.40 -20.94 10.31
CA GLN A 295 -24.80 -22.27 9.88
C GLN A 295 -23.79 -23.28 10.42
N ASP A 296 -24.21 -23.88 11.52
CA ASP A 296 -23.92 -25.26 11.90
C ASP A 296 -24.26 -26.18 10.73
N GLU A 297 -23.33 -27.04 10.34
CA GLU A 297 -23.70 -28.34 9.77
C GLU A 297 -22.70 -29.41 10.23
N SER A 298 -23.20 -30.23 11.14
CA SER A 298 -22.69 -31.50 11.60
C SER A 298 -22.53 -32.49 10.45
N VAL A 299 -21.36 -33.14 10.34
CA VAL A 299 -21.23 -34.35 9.54
C VAL A 299 -20.98 -35.53 10.47
N GLU A 300 -21.94 -36.44 10.42
CA GLU A 300 -22.01 -37.71 11.12
C GLU A 300 -20.88 -38.64 10.70
N VAL A 301 -20.34 -39.34 11.69
CA VAL A 301 -19.36 -40.41 11.53
C VAL A 301 -20.14 -41.71 11.38
N GLU A 302 -20.29 -42.22 10.16
CA GLU A 302 -20.76 -43.59 9.96
C GLU A 302 -19.58 -44.56 10.07
N SER A 303 -19.66 -45.37 11.13
CA SER A 303 -18.89 -46.57 11.36
C SER A 303 -19.30 -47.67 10.38
N VAL A 304 -18.34 -48.19 9.61
CA VAL A 304 -18.48 -49.45 8.88
C VAL A 304 -17.60 -50.49 9.55
N ASP A 305 -18.24 -51.36 10.32
CA ASP A 305 -17.71 -52.57 10.91
C ASP A 305 -18.51 -53.72 10.27
N GLU A 306 -17.95 -54.40 9.26
CA GLU A 306 -18.37 -55.77 8.94
C GLU A 306 -17.14 -56.58 8.53
N ARG A 307 -16.92 -57.63 9.34
CA ARG A 307 -16.05 -58.78 9.11
C ARG A 307 -16.75 -59.69 8.08
N ASP A 308 -16.00 -60.34 7.19
CA ASP A 308 -16.15 -61.80 7.05
C ASP A 308 -14.97 -62.44 6.31
N ASP A 309 -14.78 -63.71 6.65
CA ASP A 309 -13.68 -64.63 6.45
C ASP A 309 -13.38 -65.01 4.99
N SER A 310 -12.11 -65.32 4.72
CA SER A 310 -11.76 -66.53 3.95
C SER A 310 -10.29 -66.90 4.12
N ASP A 311 -10.07 -68.01 4.80
CA ASP A 311 -8.86 -68.82 4.80
C ASP A 311 -8.42 -69.22 3.38
N ALA A 312 -7.11 -69.21 3.13
CA ALA A 312 -6.45 -70.16 2.22
C ALA A 312 -4.95 -70.23 2.49
N ASP A 313 -4.53 -71.41 2.93
CA ASP A 313 -3.17 -71.94 3.03
C ASP A 313 -2.30 -71.69 1.79
N SER A 314 -1.00 -71.46 1.97
CA SER A 314 0.00 -72.54 1.79
C SER A 314 1.43 -72.01 1.92
N ASP A 315 2.15 -72.50 2.91
CA ASP A 315 3.60 -72.58 2.91
C ASP A 315 4.05 -73.62 1.86
N TYR A 316 4.95 -73.22 0.96
CA TYR A 316 6.05 -74.03 0.42
C TYR A 316 7.11 -73.15 -0.24
#